data_AF-A0AA35JLV6-F1
#
_entry.id   AF-A0AA35JLV6-F1
#
_cell.length_a   1.000
_cell.length_b   1.000
_cell.length_c   1.000
_cell.angle_alpha   90.00
_cell.angle_beta   90.00
_cell.angle_gamma   90.00
#
_symmetry.space_group_name_H-M   'P 1'
#
loop_
_entity.id
_entity.type
_entity.pdbx_description
1 polymer ?
#
loop_
_entity_poly.entity_id
_entity_poly.type
_entity_poly.pdbx_seq_one_letter_code
_entity_poly.pdbx_strand_id
1 'polypeptide(L)'
;MMTEQMLLIAKENLQTHIVIDQEEEELKGLINPLHIWINRASASICYHLIPLLINGEIFGMETEISLHLLDRKGCEELLEAIVMETEDLASPVLRGITLYTELDDQTFLEAEVIILLDDVLQEAIPSLEECIQQVTNQCEIYGPLIEKNARSNVRVVVMGKTFVNLKALMLITHAPSINPQNIVTVSLLLENEAKAMLARKMGMHPAGIKNLVVWGNISGNSFIDLSKTQLYRYDSAIWGPPSFSRDLMDVLFDREWIRAEFLTAMSLLSSWEIHCVGIAPAHAIFTVLRYWYLDSPPGELVSLGVLSEGQFGIPEGIVYSMPVSFQNGSWKVSTDLQISEKNQECLQNLTYDLIREKQVALGEVTELYPERKVSPVPHSAEEEESIQAEEEGLGLSPSSQGIASEKGGETPAEGLGPSPSGQGITEETSEADLSRFRRYDSLSSF
;
A
#
# COMPACT_ATOMS: atom_id res chain seq x y z
N MET A 1 -32.38 -16.01 -63.23
CA MET A 1 -33.23 -16.46 -62.11
C MET A 1 -32.46 -17.50 -61.34
N MET A 2 -32.37 -17.37 -60.01
CA MET A 2 -31.92 -18.47 -59.18
C MET A 2 -32.87 -19.65 -59.40
N THR A 3 -32.32 -20.83 -59.69
CA THR A 3 -33.12 -22.04 -59.82
C THR A 3 -33.66 -22.47 -58.45
N GLU A 4 -34.78 -23.19 -58.41
CA GLU A 4 -35.33 -23.73 -57.14
C GLU A 4 -34.28 -24.51 -56.34
N GLN A 5 -33.42 -25.25 -57.03
CA GLN A 5 -32.30 -25.96 -56.39
C GLN A 5 -31.31 -25.01 -55.69
N MET A 6 -30.99 -23.86 -56.29
CA MET A 6 -30.10 -22.87 -55.65
C MET A 6 -30.73 -22.24 -54.40
N LEU A 7 -32.03 -21.98 -54.42
CA LEU A 7 -32.77 -21.48 -53.25
C LEU A 7 -32.79 -22.50 -52.10
N LEU A 8 -32.92 -23.78 -52.44
CA LEU A 8 -32.97 -24.87 -51.46
C LEU A 8 -31.60 -25.07 -50.78
N ILE A 9 -30.52 -25.07 -51.57
CA ILE A 9 -29.13 -25.11 -51.07
C ILE A 9 -28.83 -23.90 -50.19
N ALA A 10 -29.23 -22.69 -50.61
CA ALA A 10 -29.01 -21.49 -49.80
C ALA A 10 -29.72 -21.54 -48.44
N LYS A 11 -30.94 -22.10 -48.39
CA LYS A 11 -31.70 -22.27 -47.16
C LYS A 11 -31.07 -23.31 -46.23
N GLU A 12 -30.62 -24.44 -46.78
CA GLU A 12 -29.94 -25.50 -46.05
C GLU A 12 -28.60 -25.01 -45.46
N ASN A 13 -27.81 -24.27 -46.24
CA ASN A 13 -26.57 -23.66 -45.78
C ASN A 13 -26.79 -22.65 -44.65
N LEU A 14 -27.79 -21.78 -44.79
CA LEU A 14 -28.15 -20.83 -43.74
C LEU A 14 -28.56 -21.54 -42.45
N GLN A 15 -29.36 -22.59 -42.56
CA GLN A 15 -29.82 -23.35 -41.41
C GLN A 15 -28.68 -24.12 -40.72
N THR A 16 -27.74 -24.64 -41.51
CA THR A 16 -26.52 -25.27 -40.99
C THR A 16 -25.65 -24.27 -40.25
N HIS A 17 -25.48 -23.05 -40.80
CA HIS A 17 -24.76 -21.98 -40.10
C HIS A 17 -25.40 -21.61 -38.76
N ILE A 18 -26.73 -21.46 -38.72
CA ILE A 18 -27.44 -21.15 -37.47
C ILE A 18 -27.21 -22.24 -36.42
N VAL A 19 -27.23 -23.52 -36.81
CA VAL A 19 -27.00 -24.63 -35.87
C VAL A 19 -25.56 -24.63 -35.37
N ILE A 20 -24.57 -24.37 -36.25
CA ILE A 20 -23.17 -24.27 -35.85
C ILE A 20 -22.95 -23.10 -34.88
N ASP A 21 -23.53 -21.93 -35.18
CA ASP A 21 -23.43 -20.75 -34.31
C ASP A 21 -24.06 -21.03 -32.94
N GLN A 22 -25.20 -21.74 -32.90
CA GLN A 22 -25.85 -22.17 -31.66
C GLN A 22 -25.01 -23.19 -30.88
N GLU A 23 -24.46 -24.21 -31.52
CA GLU A 23 -23.55 -25.16 -30.87
C GLU A 23 -22.29 -24.47 -30.35
N GLU A 24 -21.75 -23.49 -31.09
CA GLU A 24 -20.59 -22.71 -30.65
C GLU A 24 -20.92 -21.81 -29.45
N GLU A 25 -22.11 -21.19 -29.43
CA GLU A 25 -22.62 -20.45 -28.27
C GLU A 25 -22.85 -21.36 -27.05
N GLU A 26 -23.42 -22.55 -27.24
CA GLU A 26 -23.59 -23.55 -26.17
C GLU A 26 -22.25 -24.00 -25.60
N LEU A 27 -21.27 -24.30 -26.47
CA LEU A 27 -19.92 -24.68 -26.06
C LEU A 27 -19.22 -23.54 -25.33
N LYS A 28 -19.36 -22.29 -25.79
CA LYS A 28 -18.86 -21.09 -25.08
C LYS A 28 -19.54 -20.92 -23.73
N GLY A 29 -20.83 -21.20 -23.62
CA GLY A 29 -21.60 -21.13 -22.38
C GLY A 29 -21.23 -22.20 -21.34
N LEU A 30 -20.59 -23.30 -21.75
CA LEU A 30 -20.02 -24.29 -20.83
C LEU A 30 -18.69 -23.83 -20.21
N ILE A 31 -18.05 -22.82 -20.80
CA ILE A 31 -16.79 -22.24 -20.33
C ILE A 31 -17.14 -21.12 -19.35
N ASN A 32 -16.74 -21.30 -18.09
CA ASN A 32 -16.99 -20.35 -17.02
C ASN A 32 -15.65 -19.89 -16.43
N PRO A 33 -14.94 -18.98 -17.12
CA PRO A 33 -13.65 -18.50 -16.64
C PRO A 33 -13.86 -17.62 -15.40
N LEU A 34 -12.83 -17.46 -14.59
CA LEU A 34 -12.83 -16.53 -13.48
C LEU A 34 -12.57 -15.11 -13.99
N HIS A 35 -13.51 -14.20 -13.75
CA HIS A 35 -13.43 -12.82 -14.24
C HIS A 35 -12.68 -11.94 -13.23
N ILE A 36 -11.52 -11.43 -13.63
CA ILE A 36 -10.71 -10.49 -12.85
C ILE A 36 -10.72 -9.13 -13.52
N TRP A 37 -11.20 -8.12 -12.79
CA TRP A 37 -11.18 -6.73 -13.22
C TRP A 37 -10.04 -5.97 -12.56
N ILE A 38 -9.23 -5.28 -13.35
CA ILE A 38 -8.15 -4.41 -12.86
C ILE A 38 -8.44 -2.99 -13.34
N ASN A 39 -8.75 -2.11 -12.39
CA ASN A 39 -8.88 -0.68 -12.65
C ASN A 39 -7.49 -0.01 -12.60
N ARG A 40 -7.31 1.03 -13.40
CA ARG A 40 -6.02 1.68 -13.68
C ARG A 40 -4.96 0.70 -14.17
N ALA A 41 -5.37 -0.14 -15.13
CA ALA A 41 -4.54 -1.20 -15.67
C ALA A 41 -3.23 -0.71 -16.34
N SER A 42 -3.13 0.57 -16.74
CA SER A 42 -1.88 1.18 -17.23
C SER A 42 -0.84 1.47 -16.14
N ALA A 43 -1.18 1.33 -14.86
CA ALA A 43 -0.25 1.58 -13.77
C ALA A 43 0.91 0.57 -13.78
N SER A 44 2.12 1.01 -13.41
CA SER A 44 3.33 0.17 -13.44
C SER A 44 3.25 -1.10 -12.57
N ILE A 45 2.38 -1.11 -11.57
CA ILE A 45 2.06 -2.30 -10.76
C ILE A 45 1.47 -3.44 -11.62
N CYS A 46 0.68 -3.13 -12.65
CA CYS A 46 -0.04 -4.12 -13.45
C CYS A 46 0.92 -4.99 -14.26
N TYR A 47 2.01 -4.42 -14.76
CA TYR A 47 3.10 -5.14 -15.42
C TYR A 47 3.70 -6.26 -14.56
N HIS A 48 3.66 -6.11 -13.24
CA HIS A 48 4.14 -7.13 -12.31
C HIS A 48 3.01 -8.01 -11.76
N LEU A 49 1.81 -7.46 -11.63
CA LEU A 49 0.66 -8.15 -11.06
C LEU A 49 0.03 -9.15 -12.04
N ILE A 50 -0.12 -8.80 -13.32
CA ILE A 50 -0.77 -9.65 -14.31
C ILE A 50 -0.10 -11.03 -14.41
N PRO A 51 1.24 -11.14 -14.55
CA PRO A 51 1.92 -12.43 -14.56
C PRO A 51 1.68 -13.24 -13.28
N LEU A 52 1.56 -12.58 -12.12
CA LEU A 52 1.30 -13.24 -10.84
C LEU A 52 -0.15 -13.73 -10.71
N LEU A 53 -1.11 -13.09 -11.39
CA LEU A 53 -2.51 -13.54 -11.39
C LEU A 53 -2.72 -14.76 -12.29
N ILE A 54 -1.96 -14.87 -13.38
CA ILE A 54 -2.12 -15.92 -14.39
C ILE A 54 -1.06 -17.03 -14.32
N ASN A 55 -0.29 -17.10 -13.23
CA ASN A 55 0.72 -18.15 -13.02
C ASN A 55 0.15 -19.44 -12.38
N GLY A 56 -1.14 -19.47 -12.06
CA GLY A 56 -1.81 -20.61 -11.42
C GLY A 56 -1.56 -20.77 -9.91
N GLU A 57 -0.78 -19.90 -9.26
CA GLU A 57 -0.48 -20.02 -7.83
C GLU A 57 -1.63 -19.54 -6.90
N ILE A 58 -2.59 -18.77 -7.42
CA ILE A 58 -3.78 -18.32 -6.65
C ILE A 58 -4.96 -19.24 -6.93
N PHE A 59 -5.29 -19.45 -8.21
CA PHE A 59 -6.53 -20.09 -8.64
C PHE A 59 -6.35 -21.55 -9.12
N GLY A 60 -5.11 -22.05 -9.17
CA GLY A 60 -4.78 -23.35 -9.75
C GLY A 60 -4.70 -23.32 -11.28
N MET A 61 -4.09 -24.36 -11.86
CA MET A 61 -3.91 -24.49 -13.32
C MET A 61 -5.17 -24.96 -14.06
N GLU A 62 -6.20 -25.39 -13.33
CA GLU A 62 -7.47 -25.87 -13.88
C GLU A 62 -8.50 -24.73 -14.05
N THR A 63 -8.22 -23.56 -13.49
CA THR A 63 -9.13 -22.41 -13.52
C THR A 63 -8.73 -21.49 -14.66
N GLU A 64 -9.55 -21.43 -15.72
CA GLU A 64 -9.39 -20.43 -16.78
C GLU A 64 -9.70 -19.02 -16.24
N ILE A 65 -9.02 -18.01 -16.76
CA ILE A 65 -9.07 -16.61 -16.29
C ILE A 65 -9.37 -15.69 -17.47
N SER A 66 -10.34 -14.80 -17.29
CA SER A 66 -10.60 -13.68 -18.19
C SER A 66 -10.22 -12.37 -17.50
N LEU A 67 -9.28 -11.63 -18.09
CA LEU A 67 -8.80 -10.36 -17.56
C LEU A 67 -9.57 -9.20 -18.21
N HIS A 68 -10.05 -8.28 -17.38
CA HIS A 68 -10.72 -7.06 -17.82
C HIS A 68 -9.91 -5.86 -17.35
N LEU A 69 -9.22 -5.21 -18.29
CA LEU A 69 -8.31 -4.11 -18.03
C LEU A 69 -9.02 -2.78 -18.28
N LEU A 70 -9.30 -2.07 -17.20
CA LEU A 70 -10.00 -0.80 -17.23
C LEU A 70 -9.03 0.35 -16.92
N ASP A 71 -9.04 1.37 -17.77
CA ASP A 71 -8.34 2.62 -17.50
C ASP A 71 -9.09 3.82 -18.09
N ARG A 72 -8.52 5.02 -17.96
CA ARG A 72 -9.03 6.26 -18.53
C ARG A 72 -8.67 6.38 -20.01
N LYS A 73 -9.45 7.17 -20.74
CA LYS A 73 -9.11 7.65 -22.09
C LYS A 73 -7.71 8.24 -22.15
N GLY A 74 -7.03 8.03 -23.27
CA GLY A 74 -5.65 8.46 -23.51
C GLY A 74 -4.58 7.46 -23.05
N CYS A 75 -4.97 6.30 -22.54
CA CYS A 75 -4.07 5.19 -22.19
C CYS A 75 -4.24 3.97 -23.12
N GLU A 76 -4.96 4.13 -24.24
CA GLU A 76 -5.31 3.04 -25.17
C GLU A 76 -4.07 2.34 -25.70
N GLU A 77 -3.08 3.09 -26.22
CA GLU A 77 -1.85 2.53 -26.77
C GLU A 77 -1.08 1.70 -25.73
N LEU A 78 -1.05 2.17 -24.47
CA LEU A 78 -0.37 1.47 -23.38
C LEU A 78 -1.14 0.21 -22.94
N LEU A 79 -2.47 0.28 -22.88
CA LEU A 79 -3.30 -0.88 -22.58
C LEU A 79 -3.21 -1.95 -23.67
N GLU A 80 -3.22 -1.55 -24.95
CA GLU A 80 -3.01 -2.44 -26.09
C GLU A 80 -1.63 -3.12 -26.00
N ALA A 81 -0.58 -2.38 -25.64
CA ALA A 81 0.74 -2.96 -25.41
C ALA A 81 0.73 -3.99 -24.26
N ILE A 82 0.08 -3.68 -23.13
CA ILE A 82 -0.07 -4.62 -22.00
C ILE A 82 -0.83 -5.88 -22.44
N VAL A 83 -1.87 -5.75 -23.25
CA VAL A 83 -2.61 -6.90 -23.81
C VAL A 83 -1.69 -7.75 -24.66
N MET A 84 -0.99 -7.17 -25.62
CA MET A 84 -0.07 -7.90 -26.48
C MET A 84 1.00 -8.64 -25.66
N GLU A 85 1.64 -7.97 -24.71
CA GLU A 85 2.64 -8.62 -23.84
C GLU A 85 2.03 -9.73 -22.98
N THR A 86 0.80 -9.55 -22.50
CA THR A 86 0.10 -10.56 -21.69
C THR A 86 -0.30 -11.79 -22.52
N GLU A 87 -0.72 -11.60 -23.77
CA GLU A 87 -0.98 -12.69 -24.72
C GLU A 87 0.32 -13.44 -25.07
N ASP A 88 1.42 -12.72 -25.25
CA ASP A 88 2.74 -13.27 -25.54
C ASP A 88 3.31 -14.12 -24.38
N LEU A 89 2.80 -13.98 -23.16
CA LEU A 89 3.13 -14.88 -22.05
C LEU A 89 2.67 -16.32 -22.31
N ALA A 90 1.77 -16.54 -23.27
CA ALA A 90 1.23 -17.84 -23.65
C ALA A 90 0.75 -18.65 -22.42
N SER A 91 0.12 -17.97 -21.47
CA SER A 91 -0.33 -18.59 -20.22
C SER A 91 -1.44 -19.61 -20.48
N PRO A 92 -1.34 -20.83 -19.94
CA PRO A 92 -2.34 -21.88 -20.20
C PRO A 92 -3.69 -21.60 -19.54
N VAL A 93 -3.73 -20.74 -18.51
CA VAL A 93 -4.96 -20.38 -17.80
C VAL A 93 -5.62 -19.14 -18.39
N LEU A 94 -4.92 -18.35 -19.21
CA LEU A 94 -5.46 -17.12 -19.75
C LEU A 94 -6.39 -17.42 -20.93
N ARG A 95 -7.67 -17.11 -20.75
CA ARG A 95 -8.70 -17.32 -21.77
C ARG A 95 -8.87 -16.14 -22.72
N GLY A 96 -8.80 -14.93 -22.18
CA GLY A 96 -8.98 -13.71 -22.95
C GLY A 96 -8.74 -12.46 -22.12
N ILE A 97 -8.51 -11.36 -22.82
CA ILE A 97 -8.33 -10.04 -22.22
C ILE A 97 -9.26 -9.06 -22.91
N THR A 98 -9.99 -8.26 -22.13
CA THR A 98 -10.88 -7.21 -22.64
C THR A 98 -10.42 -5.85 -22.12
N LEU A 99 -10.41 -4.84 -23.00
CA LEU A 99 -10.01 -3.47 -22.67
C LEU A 99 -11.23 -2.57 -22.50
N TYR A 100 -11.16 -1.71 -21.49
CA TYR A 100 -12.15 -0.68 -21.22
C TYR A 100 -11.45 0.66 -20.97
N THR A 101 -11.93 1.72 -21.60
CA THR A 101 -11.40 3.10 -21.47
C THR A 101 -12.41 4.06 -20.83
N GLU A 102 -13.62 3.55 -20.58
CA GLU A 102 -14.76 4.25 -20.02
C GLU A 102 -15.53 3.32 -19.10
N LEU A 103 -16.21 3.92 -18.12
CA LEU A 103 -17.17 3.21 -17.29
C LEU A 103 -18.51 3.19 -18.03
N ASP A 104 -19.10 2.01 -18.13
CA ASP A 104 -20.40 1.78 -18.74
C ASP A 104 -21.23 0.77 -17.94
N ASP A 105 -22.43 0.48 -18.44
CA ASP A 105 -23.35 -0.46 -17.80
C ASP A 105 -22.81 -1.90 -17.71
N GLN A 106 -21.76 -2.26 -18.45
CA GLN A 106 -21.14 -3.59 -18.48
C GLN A 106 -19.89 -3.67 -17.60
N THR A 107 -19.48 -2.55 -17.00
CA THR A 107 -18.30 -2.51 -16.13
C THR A 107 -18.51 -3.39 -14.90
N PHE A 108 -17.51 -4.22 -14.57
CA PHE A 108 -17.57 -5.24 -13.52
C PHE A 108 -18.53 -6.42 -13.77
N LEU A 109 -18.95 -6.64 -15.03
CA LEU A 109 -19.79 -7.79 -15.38
C LEU A 109 -19.13 -9.12 -14.97
N GLU A 110 -19.91 -9.90 -14.21
CA GLU A 110 -19.57 -11.23 -13.69
C GLU A 110 -18.29 -11.26 -12.85
N ALA A 111 -17.83 -10.10 -12.36
CA ALA A 111 -16.58 -9.99 -11.63
C ALA A 111 -16.58 -10.90 -10.39
N GLU A 112 -15.52 -11.70 -10.26
CA GLU A 112 -15.22 -12.50 -9.07
C GLU A 112 -14.08 -11.89 -8.26
N VAL A 113 -13.18 -11.17 -8.93
CA VAL A 113 -12.14 -10.36 -8.31
C VAL A 113 -12.12 -8.98 -8.96
N ILE A 114 -12.11 -7.92 -8.14
CA ILE A 114 -11.94 -6.54 -8.58
C ILE A 114 -10.74 -5.96 -7.85
N ILE A 115 -9.78 -5.42 -8.60
CA ILE A 115 -8.57 -4.79 -8.07
C ILE A 115 -8.63 -3.31 -8.45
N LEU A 116 -8.88 -2.46 -7.45
CA LEU A 116 -8.97 -1.02 -7.62
C LEU A 116 -7.63 -0.38 -7.27
N LEU A 117 -6.95 0.14 -8.30
CA LEU A 117 -5.62 0.75 -8.21
C LEU A 117 -5.64 2.25 -8.52
N ASP A 118 -6.83 2.82 -8.72
CA ASP A 118 -6.96 4.24 -8.93
C ASP A 118 -6.70 5.05 -7.69
N ASP A 119 -6.31 6.27 -7.98
CA ASP A 119 -5.96 7.25 -7.00
C ASP A 119 -6.50 8.61 -7.43
N VAL A 120 -6.42 9.57 -6.52
CA VAL A 120 -6.78 10.95 -6.81
C VAL A 120 -5.81 11.49 -7.88
N LEU A 121 -6.31 11.62 -9.12
CA LEU A 121 -5.57 12.09 -10.28
C LEU A 121 -5.35 13.60 -10.21
N GLN A 122 -4.17 14.13 -10.55
CA GLN A 122 -3.94 15.58 -10.53
C GLN A 122 -3.02 16.21 -11.57
N GLU A 123 -3.42 17.45 -11.90
CA GLU A 123 -2.67 18.49 -12.61
C GLU A 123 -2.25 19.65 -11.66
N ALA A 124 -2.75 19.73 -10.41
CA ALA A 124 -2.46 20.76 -9.39
C ALA A 124 -2.52 20.21 -7.96
N ILE A 125 -2.07 20.96 -6.94
CA ILE A 125 -2.14 20.54 -5.51
C ILE A 125 -3.56 20.84 -4.98
N PRO A 126 -4.35 19.83 -4.63
CA PRO A 126 -5.73 19.91 -4.17
C PRO A 126 -5.77 20.26 -2.67
N SER A 127 -6.93 20.66 -2.18
CA SER A 127 -7.25 20.54 -0.75
C SER A 127 -7.54 19.08 -0.36
N LEU A 128 -7.47 18.77 0.94
CA LEU A 128 -7.74 17.43 1.46
C LEU A 128 -9.22 17.06 1.23
N GLU A 129 -10.11 18.03 1.36
CA GLU A 129 -11.54 17.93 1.14
C GLU A 129 -11.89 17.64 -0.33
N GLU A 130 -11.20 18.29 -1.28
CA GLU A 130 -11.36 18.00 -2.70
C GLU A 130 -10.96 16.56 -3.04
N CYS A 131 -9.89 16.05 -2.41
CA CYS A 131 -9.48 14.65 -2.58
C CYS A 131 -10.55 13.69 -2.08
N ILE A 132 -11.10 13.95 -0.88
CA ILE A 132 -12.18 13.15 -0.31
C ILE A 132 -13.40 13.18 -1.21
N GLN A 133 -13.82 14.36 -1.67
CA GLN A 133 -14.96 14.48 -2.57
C GLN A 133 -14.73 13.71 -3.88
N GLN A 134 -13.51 13.74 -4.43
CA GLN A 134 -13.18 12.98 -5.63
C GLN A 134 -13.29 11.46 -5.38
N VAL A 135 -12.76 10.97 -4.25
CA VAL A 135 -12.88 9.56 -3.87
C VAL A 135 -14.34 9.16 -3.67
N THR A 136 -15.14 9.98 -2.99
CA THR A 136 -16.57 9.76 -2.79
C THR A 136 -17.31 9.68 -4.11
N ASN A 137 -17.11 10.66 -5.01
CA ASN A 137 -17.74 10.70 -6.33
C ASN A 137 -17.37 9.47 -7.18
N GLN A 138 -16.13 8.98 -7.10
CA GLN A 138 -15.72 7.75 -7.78
C GLN A 138 -16.48 6.54 -7.23
N CYS A 139 -16.60 6.43 -5.90
CA CYS A 139 -17.28 5.31 -5.26
C CYS A 139 -18.80 5.34 -5.45
N GLU A 140 -19.40 6.53 -5.60
CA GLU A 140 -20.81 6.70 -6.01
C GLU A 140 -21.10 6.10 -7.39
N ILE A 141 -20.09 6.03 -8.26
CA ILE A 141 -20.19 5.39 -9.58
C ILE A 141 -19.85 3.90 -9.49
N TYR A 142 -18.73 3.54 -8.83
CA TYR A 142 -18.28 2.15 -8.74
C TYR A 142 -19.22 1.27 -7.93
N GLY A 143 -19.72 1.74 -6.78
CA GLY A 143 -20.56 0.94 -5.88
C GLY A 143 -21.78 0.33 -6.59
N PRO A 144 -22.63 1.15 -7.24
CA PRO A 144 -23.79 0.63 -7.98
C PRO A 144 -23.42 -0.29 -9.14
N LEU A 145 -22.30 -0.05 -9.83
CA LEU A 145 -21.82 -0.92 -10.91
C LEU A 145 -21.40 -2.29 -10.36
N ILE A 146 -20.63 -2.32 -9.27
CA ILE A 146 -20.22 -3.56 -8.60
C ILE A 146 -21.46 -4.31 -8.11
N GLU A 147 -22.39 -3.64 -7.44
CA GLU A 147 -23.61 -4.27 -6.92
C GLU A 147 -24.49 -4.87 -8.01
N LYS A 148 -24.61 -4.19 -9.15
CA LYS A 148 -25.44 -4.64 -10.27
C LYS A 148 -24.80 -5.78 -11.06
N ASN A 149 -23.49 -5.72 -11.28
CA ASN A 149 -22.82 -6.51 -12.32
C ASN A 149 -21.91 -7.61 -11.78
N ALA A 150 -21.34 -7.45 -10.57
CA ALA A 150 -20.41 -8.44 -10.01
C ALA A 150 -21.15 -9.64 -9.42
N ARG A 151 -20.44 -10.76 -9.23
CA ARG A 151 -21.00 -11.90 -8.50
C ARG A 151 -21.18 -11.57 -7.02
N SER A 152 -22.17 -12.18 -6.38
CA SER A 152 -22.46 -11.96 -4.94
C SER A 152 -21.28 -12.25 -4.00
N ASN A 153 -20.35 -13.12 -4.41
CA ASN A 153 -19.13 -13.48 -3.68
C ASN A 153 -17.86 -12.78 -4.22
N VAL A 154 -18.01 -11.72 -5.03
CA VAL A 154 -16.88 -10.93 -5.56
C VAL A 154 -15.96 -10.50 -4.44
N ARG A 155 -14.65 -10.56 -4.66
CA ARG A 155 -13.62 -10.06 -3.75
C ARG A 155 -13.03 -8.76 -4.31
N VAL A 156 -13.17 -7.67 -3.57
CA VAL A 156 -12.70 -6.35 -3.97
C VAL A 156 -11.45 -6.01 -3.15
N VAL A 157 -10.34 -5.82 -3.84
CA VAL A 157 -9.06 -5.40 -3.26
C VAL A 157 -8.82 -3.95 -3.63
N VAL A 158 -8.78 -3.08 -2.62
CA VAL A 158 -8.53 -1.65 -2.78
C VAL A 158 -7.08 -1.36 -2.42
N MET A 159 -6.33 -0.76 -3.34
CA MET A 159 -4.96 -0.34 -3.11
C MET A 159 -4.70 0.99 -3.81
N GLY A 160 -3.94 1.86 -3.16
CA GLY A 160 -3.62 3.19 -3.66
C GLY A 160 -2.72 3.89 -2.68
N LYS A 161 -2.33 5.13 -2.98
CA LYS A 161 -1.53 5.96 -2.09
C LYS A 161 -2.39 6.81 -1.17
N THR A 162 -3.65 7.04 -1.52
CA THR A 162 -4.45 8.11 -0.91
C THR A 162 -5.84 7.60 -0.57
N PHE A 163 -6.30 7.94 0.63
CA PHE A 163 -7.64 7.65 1.14
C PHE A 163 -8.13 6.22 0.89
N VAL A 164 -7.24 5.22 1.01
CA VAL A 164 -7.58 3.83 0.66
C VAL A 164 -8.64 3.26 1.60
N ASN A 165 -8.55 3.60 2.89
CA ASN A 165 -9.53 3.22 3.90
C ASN A 165 -10.90 3.85 3.60
N LEU A 166 -10.93 5.15 3.29
CA LEU A 166 -12.16 5.85 2.94
C LEU A 166 -12.78 5.28 1.66
N LYS A 167 -11.98 5.02 0.61
CA LYS A 167 -12.46 4.40 -0.63
C LYS A 167 -13.16 3.07 -0.37
N ALA A 168 -12.54 2.18 0.40
CA ALA A 168 -13.18 0.92 0.78
C ALA A 168 -14.48 1.14 1.57
N LEU A 169 -14.50 2.09 2.51
CA LEU A 169 -15.71 2.43 3.26
C LEU A 169 -16.83 2.96 2.34
N MET A 170 -16.49 3.83 1.39
CA MET A 170 -17.46 4.38 0.45
C MET A 170 -17.99 3.31 -0.50
N LEU A 171 -17.16 2.37 -0.95
CA LEU A 171 -17.64 1.21 -1.72
C LEU A 171 -18.61 0.33 -0.91
N ILE A 172 -18.28 0.03 0.35
CA ILE A 172 -19.19 -0.69 1.26
C ILE A 172 -20.53 0.06 1.41
N THR A 173 -20.47 1.39 1.49
CA THR A 173 -21.66 2.24 1.65
C THR A 173 -22.54 2.28 0.38
N HIS A 174 -21.92 2.29 -0.80
CA HIS A 174 -22.63 2.41 -2.09
C HIS A 174 -22.93 1.07 -2.77
N ALA A 175 -22.44 -0.05 -2.22
CA ALA A 175 -22.74 -1.42 -2.66
C ALA A 175 -23.23 -2.30 -1.48
N PRO A 176 -24.34 -1.95 -0.81
CA PRO A 176 -24.81 -2.59 0.41
C PRO A 176 -25.17 -4.08 0.27
N SER A 177 -25.41 -4.57 -0.95
CA SER A 177 -25.72 -5.98 -1.23
C SER A 177 -24.47 -6.87 -1.24
N ILE A 178 -23.28 -6.27 -1.40
CA ILE A 178 -22.00 -6.97 -1.32
C ILE A 178 -21.63 -7.13 0.15
N ASN A 179 -21.23 -8.34 0.54
CA ASN A 179 -20.77 -8.59 1.90
C ASN A 179 -19.58 -7.65 2.21
N PRO A 180 -19.63 -6.82 3.27
CA PRO A 180 -18.52 -5.93 3.60
C PRO A 180 -17.19 -6.65 3.83
N GLN A 181 -17.21 -7.93 4.25
CA GLN A 181 -15.99 -8.73 4.40
C GLN A 181 -15.27 -9.00 3.06
N ASN A 182 -15.95 -8.80 1.94
CA ASN A 182 -15.38 -8.98 0.62
C ASN A 182 -14.63 -7.75 0.11
N ILE A 183 -14.70 -6.61 0.80
CA ILE A 183 -14.02 -5.37 0.40
C ILE A 183 -12.91 -5.10 1.42
N VAL A 184 -11.66 -5.17 0.97
CA VAL A 184 -10.48 -5.07 1.85
C VAL A 184 -9.44 -4.13 1.26
N THR A 185 -8.62 -3.53 2.13
CA THR A 185 -7.46 -2.72 1.72
C THR A 185 -6.15 -3.39 2.12
N VAL A 186 -5.11 -3.22 1.29
CA VAL A 186 -3.84 -3.95 1.43
C VAL A 186 -2.82 -3.18 2.27
N SER A 187 -2.74 -3.46 3.56
CA SER A 187 -1.70 -2.91 4.46
C SER A 187 -0.36 -3.67 4.37
N LEU A 188 -0.37 -4.86 3.74
CA LEU A 188 0.78 -5.77 3.68
C LEU A 188 2.02 -5.15 3.01
N LEU A 189 1.84 -4.12 2.16
CA LEU A 189 2.98 -3.37 1.62
C LEU A 189 3.80 -2.70 2.73
N LEU A 190 3.16 -1.90 3.58
CA LEU A 190 3.83 -1.24 4.72
C LEU A 190 4.44 -2.25 5.68
N GLU A 191 3.73 -3.37 5.91
CA GLU A 191 4.23 -4.47 6.72
C GLU A 191 5.53 -5.06 6.14
N ASN A 192 5.58 -5.31 4.82
CA ASN A 192 6.75 -5.84 4.14
C ASN A 192 7.93 -4.85 4.13
N GLU A 193 7.66 -3.57 3.98
CA GLU A 193 8.69 -2.52 4.05
C GLU A 193 9.28 -2.42 5.45
N ALA A 194 8.44 -2.46 6.50
CA ALA A 194 8.86 -2.51 7.89
C ALA A 194 9.73 -3.75 8.17
N LYS A 195 9.28 -4.93 7.72
CA LYS A 195 10.06 -6.19 7.81
C LYS A 195 11.40 -6.05 7.11
N ALA A 196 11.44 -5.47 5.91
CA ALA A 196 12.70 -5.28 5.17
C ALA A 196 13.66 -4.34 5.92
N MET A 197 13.16 -3.29 6.56
CA MET A 197 13.97 -2.36 7.34
C MET A 197 14.55 -3.01 8.60
N LEU A 198 13.71 -3.72 9.36
CA LEU A 198 14.15 -4.50 10.52
C LEU A 198 15.19 -5.55 10.13
N ALA A 199 14.95 -6.27 9.04
CA ALA A 199 15.86 -7.29 8.53
C ALA A 199 17.25 -6.71 8.21
N ARG A 200 17.33 -5.52 7.60
CA ARG A 200 18.59 -4.81 7.34
C ARG A 200 19.29 -4.41 8.65
N LYS A 201 18.55 -3.85 9.62
CA LYS A 201 19.11 -3.47 10.92
C LYS A 201 19.68 -4.67 11.68
N MET A 202 19.02 -5.82 11.58
CA MET A 202 19.37 -7.03 12.32
C MET A 202 20.31 -7.98 11.56
N GLY A 203 20.57 -7.73 10.27
CA GLY A 203 21.40 -8.60 9.44
C GLY A 203 20.76 -9.98 9.17
N MET A 204 19.44 -10.04 9.01
CA MET A 204 18.71 -11.30 8.78
C MET A 204 17.85 -11.26 7.52
N HIS A 205 17.29 -12.41 7.13
CA HIS A 205 16.39 -12.49 5.98
C HIS A 205 14.98 -11.98 6.35
N PRO A 206 14.33 -11.10 5.56
CA PRO A 206 13.04 -10.50 5.90
C PRO A 206 11.90 -11.51 6.04
N ALA A 207 11.92 -12.60 5.27
CA ALA A 207 10.94 -13.69 5.42
C ALA A 207 10.99 -14.40 6.80
N GLY A 208 12.05 -14.20 7.59
CA GLY A 208 12.13 -14.67 8.97
C GLY A 208 11.39 -13.78 9.97
N ILE A 209 10.95 -12.58 9.58
CA ILE A 209 10.23 -11.65 10.45
C ILE A 209 8.73 -11.82 10.21
N LYS A 210 8.00 -12.24 11.25
CA LYS A 210 6.58 -12.61 11.21
C LYS A 210 5.79 -11.85 12.26
N ASN A 211 4.47 -11.75 12.06
CA ASN A 211 3.52 -11.18 13.03
C ASN A 211 3.82 -9.72 13.42
N LEU A 212 4.33 -8.94 12.46
CA LEU A 212 4.39 -7.48 12.53
C LEU A 212 3.03 -6.93 12.11
N VAL A 213 2.46 -6.02 12.91
CA VAL A 213 1.10 -5.55 12.70
C VAL A 213 1.10 -4.06 12.35
N VAL A 214 0.35 -3.70 11.32
CA VAL A 214 0.07 -2.31 10.94
C VAL A 214 -1.35 -1.97 11.37
N TRP A 215 -1.49 -0.96 12.22
CA TRP A 215 -2.77 -0.46 12.70
C TRP A 215 -3.11 0.91 12.08
N GLY A 216 -4.40 1.22 11.92
CA GLY A 216 -4.86 2.57 11.58
C GLY A 216 -5.14 2.83 10.10
N ASN A 217 -4.88 4.07 9.69
CA ASN A 217 -5.09 4.56 8.33
C ASN A 217 -3.86 4.27 7.46
N ILE A 218 -4.03 3.41 6.44
CA ILE A 218 -2.93 2.88 5.62
C ILE A 218 -2.30 3.99 4.76
N SER A 219 -3.12 4.93 4.28
CA SER A 219 -2.68 6.09 3.49
C SER A 219 -2.42 7.33 4.33
N GLY A 220 -2.46 7.22 5.66
CA GLY A 220 -2.40 8.36 6.58
C GLY A 220 -1.66 8.02 7.86
N ASN A 221 -2.29 8.31 8.99
CA ASN A 221 -1.73 8.01 10.30
C ASN A 221 -1.87 6.52 10.63
N SER A 222 -0.74 5.80 10.61
CA SER A 222 -0.66 4.38 10.95
C SER A 222 0.38 4.13 12.05
N PHE A 223 0.19 3.02 12.76
CA PHE A 223 1.10 2.58 13.81
C PHE A 223 1.60 1.16 13.52
N ILE A 224 2.92 1.00 13.47
CA ILE A 224 3.56 -0.30 13.30
C ILE A 224 3.88 -0.88 14.67
N ASP A 225 3.10 -1.89 15.06
CA ASP A 225 3.24 -2.57 16.33
C ASP A 225 4.25 -3.71 16.22
N LEU A 226 5.38 -3.51 16.87
CA LEU A 226 6.48 -4.46 16.95
C LEU A 226 6.33 -5.47 18.11
N SER A 227 5.35 -5.29 19.00
CA SER A 227 5.24 -6.03 20.26
C SER A 227 4.94 -7.52 20.12
N LYS A 228 4.43 -7.94 18.96
CA LYS A 228 4.14 -9.35 18.63
C LYS A 228 5.05 -9.90 17.53
N THR A 229 6.05 -9.11 17.12
CA THR A 229 6.91 -9.47 16.00
C THR A 229 7.85 -10.60 16.41
N GLN A 230 7.81 -11.69 15.66
CA GLN A 230 8.60 -12.89 15.91
C GLN A 230 9.71 -13.04 14.87
N LEU A 231 10.88 -13.48 15.34
CA LEU A 231 12.08 -13.71 14.55
C LEU A 231 12.34 -15.21 14.41
N TYR A 232 12.15 -15.73 13.20
CA TYR A 232 12.46 -17.10 12.82
C TYR A 232 13.81 -17.16 12.12
N ARG A 233 14.57 -18.22 12.39
CA ARG A 233 15.91 -18.47 11.78
C ARG A 233 16.88 -17.30 11.95
N TYR A 234 16.78 -16.58 13.06
CA TYR A 234 17.72 -15.52 13.41
C TYR A 234 19.05 -16.12 13.89
N ASP A 235 20.14 -15.76 13.24
CA ASP A 235 21.49 -16.23 13.61
C ASP A 235 21.93 -15.55 14.91
N SER A 236 21.90 -16.29 16.01
CA SER A 236 22.29 -15.81 17.34
C SER A 236 22.92 -16.93 18.16
N ALA A 237 23.41 -16.64 19.37
CA ALA A 237 23.93 -17.69 20.26
C ALA A 237 22.87 -18.75 20.64
N ILE A 238 21.57 -18.45 20.48
CA ILE A 238 20.46 -19.35 20.73
C ILE A 238 19.91 -19.83 19.39
N TRP A 239 20.14 -21.12 19.07
CA TRP A 239 19.63 -21.78 17.88
C TRP A 239 18.53 -22.78 18.22
N GLY A 240 17.56 -22.90 17.34
CA GLY A 240 16.45 -23.85 17.46
C GLY A 240 16.03 -24.45 16.11
N PRO A 241 15.06 -25.37 16.10
CA PRO A 241 14.48 -25.92 14.87
C PRO A 241 13.86 -24.81 13.99
N PRO A 242 13.51 -25.08 12.72
CA PRO A 242 12.91 -24.07 11.83
C PRO A 242 11.64 -23.39 12.36
N SER A 243 10.91 -24.04 13.27
CA SER A 243 9.72 -23.51 13.95
C SER A 243 10.01 -22.69 15.21
N PHE A 244 11.28 -22.64 15.65
CA PHE A 244 11.68 -21.84 16.79
C PHE A 244 11.71 -20.36 16.41
N SER A 245 11.08 -19.53 17.23
CA SER A 245 11.08 -18.09 17.11
C SER A 245 11.53 -17.43 18.41
N ARG A 246 11.99 -16.18 18.26
CA ARG A 246 12.30 -15.28 19.37
C ARG A 246 11.50 -14.01 19.22
N ASP A 247 11.15 -13.39 20.33
CA ASP A 247 10.48 -12.10 20.32
C ASP A 247 11.45 -11.01 19.86
N LEU A 248 11.02 -10.11 18.97
CA LEU A 248 11.86 -9.03 18.44
C LEU A 248 12.37 -8.14 19.57
N MET A 249 11.52 -7.85 20.55
CA MET A 249 11.81 -6.94 21.65
C MET A 249 12.90 -7.46 22.61
N ASP A 250 13.12 -8.78 22.63
CA ASP A 250 14.17 -9.45 23.41
C ASP A 250 15.53 -9.51 22.68
N VAL A 251 15.56 -9.11 21.40
CA VAL A 251 16.74 -9.20 20.55
C VAL A 251 17.23 -7.82 20.13
N LEU A 252 16.32 -6.96 19.68
CA LEU A 252 16.64 -5.61 19.26
C LEU A 252 16.59 -4.69 20.48
N PHE A 253 17.74 -4.35 21.07
CA PHE A 253 17.83 -3.49 22.26
C PHE A 253 17.93 -1.99 21.95
N ASP A 254 18.19 -1.62 20.69
CA ASP A 254 18.38 -0.24 20.25
C ASP A 254 17.05 0.53 20.19
N ARG A 255 16.61 1.02 21.37
CA ARG A 255 15.33 1.72 21.52
C ARG A 255 15.31 3.06 20.79
N GLU A 256 16.44 3.76 20.73
CA GLU A 256 16.54 5.06 20.05
C GLU A 256 16.38 4.90 18.54
N TRP A 257 17.00 3.87 17.95
CA TRP A 257 16.79 3.56 16.53
C TRP A 257 15.33 3.26 16.21
N ILE A 258 14.63 2.51 17.08
CA ILE A 258 13.19 2.27 16.91
C ILE A 258 12.41 3.58 17.01
N ARG A 259 12.70 4.43 18.01
CA ARG A 259 11.92 5.64 18.30
C ARG A 259 12.17 6.81 17.34
N ALA A 260 13.34 6.86 16.71
CA ALA A 260 13.73 7.96 15.83
C ALA A 260 13.84 7.49 14.37
N GLU A 261 14.84 6.66 14.07
CA GLU A 261 15.17 6.31 12.68
C GLU A 261 14.08 5.47 12.00
N PHE A 262 13.62 4.40 12.66
CA PHE A 262 12.61 3.50 12.12
C PHE A 262 11.29 4.24 11.86
N LEU A 263 10.79 4.97 12.86
CA LEU A 263 9.53 5.71 12.73
C LEU A 263 9.61 6.82 11.69
N THR A 264 10.74 7.54 11.62
CA THR A 264 10.95 8.56 10.58
C THR A 264 10.92 7.90 9.21
N ALA A 265 11.68 6.84 9.00
CA ALA A 265 11.73 6.15 7.72
C ALA A 265 10.36 5.58 7.31
N MET A 266 9.59 4.99 8.23
CA MET A 266 8.24 4.50 7.95
C MET A 266 7.26 5.64 7.62
N SER A 267 7.38 6.79 8.28
CA SER A 267 6.58 7.98 7.96
C SER A 267 6.90 8.56 6.57
N LEU A 268 8.14 8.41 6.08
CA LEU A 268 8.49 8.77 4.71
C LEU A 268 7.92 7.79 3.69
N LEU A 269 7.92 6.49 3.99
CA LEU A 269 7.35 5.45 3.10
C LEU A 269 5.85 5.57 2.95
N SER A 270 5.14 5.95 4.02
CA SER A 270 3.71 6.21 4.00
C SER A 270 3.34 7.58 3.39
N SER A 271 4.32 8.37 2.95
CA SER A 271 4.08 9.67 2.32
C SER A 271 3.75 9.51 0.84
N TRP A 272 2.84 10.36 0.34
CA TRP A 272 2.39 10.37 -1.06
C TRP A 272 3.56 10.45 -2.07
N GLU A 273 4.65 11.10 -1.67
CA GLU A 273 5.75 11.50 -2.54
C GLU A 273 6.66 10.36 -2.99
N ILE A 274 6.64 9.19 -2.32
CA ILE A 274 7.64 8.15 -2.54
C ILE A 274 7.02 6.89 -3.15
N HIS A 275 7.70 6.40 -4.20
CA HIS A 275 7.56 5.15 -4.94
C HIS A 275 6.71 5.18 -6.23
N CYS A 276 7.44 5.12 -7.35
CA CYS A 276 7.00 4.85 -8.72
C CYS A 276 7.33 3.41 -9.14
N VAL A 277 7.33 2.43 -8.22
CA VAL A 277 7.78 1.06 -8.50
C VAL A 277 6.70 0.05 -8.15
N GLY A 278 6.37 -0.83 -9.11
CA GLY A 278 5.19 -1.70 -9.04
C GLY A 278 5.40 -3.09 -8.41
N ILE A 279 6.64 -3.55 -8.21
CA ILE A 279 6.92 -4.94 -7.79
C ILE A 279 6.39 -5.23 -6.38
N ALA A 280 6.75 -4.41 -5.39
CA ALA A 280 6.35 -4.60 -4.00
C ALA A 280 4.82 -4.56 -3.81
N PRO A 281 4.08 -3.58 -4.37
CA PRO A 281 2.62 -3.58 -4.23
C PRO A 281 1.95 -4.74 -5.00
N ALA A 282 2.45 -5.12 -6.19
CA ALA A 282 1.94 -6.28 -6.91
C ALA A 282 2.09 -7.58 -6.08
N HIS A 283 3.26 -7.76 -5.44
CA HIS A 283 3.49 -8.89 -4.54
C HIS A 283 2.57 -8.87 -3.32
N ALA A 284 2.27 -7.70 -2.76
CA ALA A 284 1.34 -7.56 -1.63
C ALA A 284 -0.09 -7.98 -2.02
N ILE A 285 -0.60 -7.48 -3.15
CA ILE A 285 -1.92 -7.89 -3.69
C ILE A 285 -1.95 -9.39 -3.97
N PHE A 286 -0.93 -9.90 -4.66
CA PHE A 286 -0.80 -11.33 -4.94
C PHE A 286 -0.85 -12.17 -3.66
N THR A 287 -0.11 -11.77 -2.61
CA THR A 287 -0.06 -12.50 -1.34
C THR A 287 -1.41 -12.47 -0.63
N VAL A 288 -2.10 -11.32 -0.60
CA VAL A 288 -3.45 -11.21 -0.03
C VAL A 288 -4.42 -12.12 -0.77
N LEU A 289 -4.47 -12.08 -2.10
CA LEU A 289 -5.35 -12.94 -2.90
C LEU A 289 -5.01 -14.41 -2.68
N ARG A 290 -3.72 -14.77 -2.71
CA ARG A 290 -3.26 -16.14 -2.47
C ARG A 290 -3.71 -16.64 -1.10
N TYR A 291 -3.52 -15.87 -0.03
CA TYR A 291 -3.99 -16.25 1.31
C TYR A 291 -5.51 -16.31 1.37
N TRP A 292 -6.21 -15.45 0.65
CA TRP A 292 -7.67 -15.46 0.61
C TRP A 292 -8.25 -16.67 -0.14
N TYR A 293 -7.53 -17.26 -1.09
CA TYR A 293 -7.97 -18.47 -1.80
C TYR A 293 -7.41 -19.77 -1.20
N LEU A 294 -6.18 -19.74 -0.67
CA LEU A 294 -5.41 -20.93 -0.27
C LEU A 294 -5.01 -20.95 1.21
N ASP A 295 -5.54 -20.03 2.00
CA ASP A 295 -5.27 -19.81 3.42
C ASP A 295 -3.85 -19.25 3.71
N SER A 296 -3.73 -18.55 4.84
CA SER A 296 -2.43 -18.10 5.33
C SER A 296 -1.72 -19.24 6.08
N PRO A 297 -0.37 -19.24 6.16
CA PRO A 297 0.34 -20.21 6.98
C PRO A 297 -0.17 -20.23 8.44
N PRO A 298 -0.23 -21.41 9.10
CA PRO A 298 -0.75 -21.50 10.46
C PRO A 298 -0.01 -20.58 11.44
N GLY A 299 -0.76 -19.72 12.15
CA GLY A 299 -0.23 -18.79 13.13
C GLY A 299 0.44 -17.54 12.54
N GLU A 300 0.42 -17.36 11.22
CA GLU A 300 0.88 -16.15 10.56
C GLU A 300 -0.25 -15.10 10.53
N LEU A 301 0.06 -13.92 11.06
CA LEU A 301 -0.79 -12.75 10.99
C LEU A 301 -0.34 -11.84 9.86
N VAL A 302 -1.31 -11.25 9.18
CA VAL A 302 -1.08 -10.21 8.17
C VAL A 302 -2.01 -9.03 8.44
N SER A 303 -1.54 -7.84 8.09
CA SER A 303 -2.28 -6.61 8.29
C SER A 303 -3.19 -6.33 7.09
N LEU A 304 -4.48 -6.12 7.35
CA LEU A 304 -5.48 -5.84 6.33
C LEU A 304 -6.42 -4.74 6.84
N GLY A 305 -6.77 -3.77 5.98
CA GLY A 305 -7.81 -2.81 6.33
C GLY A 305 -9.18 -3.39 6.02
N VAL A 306 -9.97 -3.45 7.08
CA VAL A 306 -11.27 -4.12 7.10
C VAL A 306 -12.28 -3.25 7.82
N LEU A 307 -13.57 -3.47 7.55
CA LEU A 307 -14.63 -2.78 8.29
C LEU A 307 -14.59 -3.17 9.77
N SER A 308 -14.49 -2.17 10.64
CA SER A 308 -14.54 -2.37 12.09
C SER A 308 -15.96 -2.72 12.55
N GLU A 309 -16.04 -3.75 13.37
CA GLU A 309 -17.22 -4.24 14.09
C GLU A 309 -17.02 -4.08 15.62
N GLY A 310 -16.18 -3.14 16.07
CA GLY A 310 -15.94 -2.90 17.50
C GLY A 310 -14.71 -3.61 18.07
N GLN A 311 -13.93 -4.31 17.24
CA GLN A 311 -12.76 -5.06 17.70
C GLN A 311 -11.74 -4.10 18.33
N PHE A 312 -11.08 -4.56 19.40
CA PHE A 312 -10.09 -3.76 20.13
C PHE A 312 -10.60 -2.37 20.57
N GLY A 313 -11.91 -2.18 20.75
CA GLY A 313 -12.49 -0.88 21.12
C GLY A 313 -12.40 0.17 20.01
N ILE A 314 -12.12 -0.23 18.76
CA ILE A 314 -12.19 0.62 17.58
C ILE A 314 -13.67 0.86 17.24
N PRO A 315 -14.11 2.10 16.95
CA PRO A 315 -15.49 2.38 16.60
C PRO A 315 -15.97 1.57 15.40
N GLU A 316 -17.25 1.19 15.41
CA GLU A 316 -17.89 0.50 14.28
C GLU A 316 -18.06 1.44 13.07
N GLY A 317 -18.05 0.86 11.87
CA GLY A 317 -18.41 1.59 10.65
C GLY A 317 -17.31 2.49 10.10
N ILE A 318 -16.04 2.17 10.39
CA ILE A 318 -14.84 2.70 9.71
C ILE A 318 -14.00 1.54 9.18
N VAL A 319 -13.29 1.75 8.08
CA VAL A 319 -12.29 0.78 7.61
C VAL A 319 -10.96 1.07 8.29
N TYR A 320 -10.40 0.08 8.98
CA TYR A 320 -9.23 0.23 9.84
C TYR A 320 -8.28 -0.96 9.66
N SER A 321 -6.98 -0.71 9.56
CA SER A 321 -5.97 -1.78 9.43
C SER A 321 -5.85 -2.58 10.72
N MET A 322 -6.04 -3.89 10.65
CA MET A 322 -5.99 -4.81 11.79
C MET A 322 -5.28 -6.11 11.42
N PRO A 323 -4.77 -6.87 12.41
CA PRO A 323 -4.19 -8.19 12.16
C PRO A 323 -5.28 -9.21 11.87
N VAL A 324 -5.19 -9.85 10.71
CA VAL A 324 -6.09 -10.90 10.28
C VAL A 324 -5.33 -12.21 10.02
N SER A 325 -6.07 -13.31 10.09
CA SER A 325 -5.65 -14.60 9.56
C SER A 325 -6.62 -15.05 8.48
N PHE A 326 -6.13 -15.76 7.47
CA PHE A 326 -6.95 -16.30 6.39
C PHE A 326 -7.15 -17.81 6.58
N GLN A 327 -8.41 -18.24 6.55
CA GLN A 327 -8.78 -19.64 6.73
C GLN A 327 -10.07 -19.98 5.96
N ASN A 328 -10.09 -21.14 5.30
CA ASN A 328 -11.20 -21.67 4.52
C ASN A 328 -11.78 -20.66 3.51
N GLY A 329 -10.91 -19.90 2.83
CA GLY A 329 -11.36 -18.93 1.84
C GLY A 329 -11.99 -17.66 2.42
N SER A 330 -11.84 -17.43 3.72
CA SER A 330 -12.32 -16.25 4.46
C SER A 330 -11.19 -15.66 5.31
N TRP A 331 -11.39 -14.49 5.90
CA TRP A 331 -10.46 -13.91 6.86
C TRP A 331 -11.15 -13.59 8.17
N LYS A 332 -10.37 -13.53 9.24
CA LYS A 332 -10.86 -13.16 10.57
C LYS A 332 -9.84 -12.29 11.29
N VAL A 333 -10.33 -11.21 11.92
CA VAL A 333 -9.54 -10.40 12.84
C VAL A 333 -9.09 -11.25 14.03
N SER A 334 -7.79 -11.25 14.29
CA SER A 334 -7.20 -12.05 15.38
C SER A 334 -7.27 -11.27 16.69
N THR A 335 -8.37 -11.43 17.42
CA THR A 335 -8.68 -10.67 18.65
C THR A 335 -7.95 -11.18 19.91
N ASP A 336 -7.21 -12.27 19.77
CA ASP A 336 -6.47 -12.97 20.83
C ASP A 336 -5.23 -12.19 21.31
N LEU A 337 -4.91 -11.07 20.65
CA LEU A 337 -3.73 -10.26 20.93
C LEU A 337 -3.90 -9.44 22.21
N GLN A 338 -2.99 -9.63 23.16
CA GLN A 338 -2.89 -8.77 24.32
C GLN A 338 -2.28 -7.42 23.93
N ILE A 339 -3.08 -6.36 24.06
CA ILE A 339 -2.69 -4.97 23.80
C ILE A 339 -2.49 -4.26 25.14
N SER A 340 -1.34 -3.60 25.31
CA SER A 340 -1.07 -2.78 26.50
C SER A 340 -2.00 -1.55 26.54
N GLU A 341 -2.30 -1.02 27.73
CA GLU A 341 -3.13 0.18 27.89
C GLU A 341 -2.65 1.37 27.05
N LYS A 342 -1.33 1.59 26.96
CA LYS A 342 -0.75 2.64 26.13
C LYS A 342 -1.03 2.43 24.64
N ASN A 343 -0.85 1.20 24.14
CA ASN A 343 -1.17 0.90 22.75
C ASN A 343 -2.67 1.06 22.50
N GLN A 344 -3.52 0.72 23.47
CA GLN A 344 -4.97 0.88 23.36
C GLN A 344 -5.38 2.34 23.11
N GLU A 345 -4.81 3.29 23.86
CA GLU A 345 -5.02 4.73 23.63
C GLU A 345 -4.52 5.17 22.25
N CYS A 346 -3.32 4.71 21.85
CA CYS A 346 -2.78 4.99 20.52
C CYS A 346 -3.71 4.50 19.41
N LEU A 347 -4.21 3.27 19.52
CA LEU A 347 -5.14 2.70 18.53
C LEU A 347 -6.41 3.52 18.39
N GLN A 348 -6.96 4.03 19.50
CA GLN A 348 -8.13 4.91 19.49
C GLN A 348 -7.84 6.26 18.83
N ASN A 349 -6.68 6.86 19.11
CA ASN A 349 -6.30 8.14 18.50
C ASN A 349 -6.17 8.04 16.97
N LEU A 350 -5.70 6.90 16.44
CA LEU A 350 -5.62 6.66 15.00
C LEU A 350 -7.00 6.61 14.31
N THR A 351 -8.09 6.45 15.05
CA THR A 351 -9.45 6.44 14.48
C THR A 351 -9.93 7.82 14.10
N TYR A 352 -9.35 8.88 14.67
CA TYR A 352 -9.82 10.25 14.51
C TYR A 352 -9.84 10.66 13.03
N ASP A 353 -8.71 10.51 12.32
CA ASP A 353 -8.61 10.91 10.91
C ASP A 353 -9.62 10.14 10.05
N LEU A 354 -9.76 8.82 10.27
CA LEU A 354 -10.71 7.98 9.53
C LEU A 354 -12.18 8.39 9.76
N ILE A 355 -12.53 8.77 11.00
CA ILE A 355 -13.87 9.24 11.34
C ILE A 355 -14.12 10.60 10.68
N ARG A 356 -13.14 11.51 10.70
CA ARG A 356 -13.24 12.83 10.06
C ARG A 356 -13.36 12.72 8.55
N GLU A 357 -12.53 11.89 7.92
CA GLU A 357 -12.62 11.56 6.49
C GLU A 357 -14.02 11.07 6.12
N LYS A 358 -14.57 10.13 6.88
CA LYS A 358 -15.95 9.64 6.72
C LYS A 358 -16.98 10.77 6.84
N GLN A 359 -16.89 11.59 7.88
CA GLN A 359 -17.84 12.68 8.12
C GLN A 359 -17.85 13.70 6.99
N VAL A 360 -16.67 14.04 6.45
CA VAL A 360 -16.57 14.95 5.31
C VAL A 360 -17.12 14.29 4.04
N ALA A 361 -16.79 13.03 3.79
CA ALA A 361 -17.32 12.28 2.65
C ALA A 361 -18.86 12.19 2.66
N LEU A 362 -19.48 12.09 3.84
CA LEU A 362 -20.93 12.05 4.03
C LEU A 362 -21.58 13.44 4.10
N GLY A 363 -20.80 14.52 4.02
CA GLY A 363 -21.29 15.90 4.12
C GLY A 363 -21.75 16.32 5.51
N GLU A 364 -21.42 15.55 6.56
CA GLU A 364 -21.75 15.86 7.96
C GLU A 364 -20.89 17.00 8.51
N VAL A 365 -19.68 17.17 7.96
CA VAL A 365 -18.69 18.19 8.35
C VAL A 365 -18.09 18.81 7.08
N THR A 366 -17.80 20.12 7.10
CA THR A 366 -17.33 20.87 5.92
C THR A 366 -15.80 21.00 5.83
N GLU A 367 -15.06 20.84 6.93
CA GLU A 367 -13.61 21.06 6.98
C GLU A 367 -12.89 19.93 7.73
N LEU A 368 -11.73 19.50 7.21
CA LEU A 368 -10.80 18.62 7.91
C LEU A 368 -9.84 19.42 8.75
N TYR A 369 -9.84 19.07 10.03
CA TYR A 369 -8.75 19.41 10.94
C TYR A 369 -8.06 18.09 11.24
N PRO A 370 -7.08 17.66 10.42
CA PRO A 370 -6.35 16.42 10.70
C PRO A 370 -5.66 16.54 12.07
N GLU A 371 -5.66 15.47 12.84
CA GLU A 371 -4.84 15.41 14.04
C GLU A 371 -3.36 15.49 13.62
N ARG A 372 -2.52 16.23 14.38
CA ARG A 372 -1.07 16.16 14.14
C ARG A 372 -0.67 14.70 14.32
N LYS A 373 0.10 14.15 13.37
CA LYS A 373 0.71 12.81 13.49
C LYS A 373 1.13 12.59 14.93
N VAL A 374 0.45 11.69 15.63
CA VAL A 374 0.79 11.34 17.01
C VAL A 374 2.19 10.76 16.94
N SER A 375 3.17 11.48 17.47
CA SER A 375 4.51 10.93 17.65
C SER A 375 4.36 9.68 18.52
N PRO A 376 4.82 8.47 18.12
CA PRO A 376 4.59 7.23 18.87
C PRO A 376 5.30 7.14 20.23
N VAL A 377 5.73 8.28 20.77
CA VAL A 377 6.61 8.37 21.93
C VAL A 377 5.77 8.43 23.20
N PRO A 378 5.97 7.50 24.15
CA PRO A 378 5.54 7.73 25.53
C PRO A 378 6.38 8.87 26.10
N HIS A 379 5.77 9.97 26.52
CA HIS A 379 6.39 10.77 27.56
C HIS A 379 6.22 10.01 28.87
N SER A 380 7.30 9.47 29.42
CA SER A 380 7.28 9.01 30.80
C SER A 380 7.39 10.25 31.68
N ALA A 381 6.43 10.46 32.58
CA ALA A 381 6.53 11.49 33.62
C ALA A 381 7.62 11.14 34.67
N GLU A 382 8.22 9.94 34.58
CA GLU A 382 9.24 9.46 35.50
C GLU A 382 10.67 9.75 35.02
N GLU A 383 10.92 10.01 33.72
CA GLU A 383 12.26 10.38 33.23
C GLU A 383 12.59 11.87 33.43
N GLU A 384 11.59 12.76 33.50
CA GLU A 384 11.82 14.19 33.79
C GLU A 384 12.34 14.45 35.21
N GLU A 385 11.91 13.65 36.21
CA GLU A 385 12.43 13.77 37.59
C GLU A 385 13.89 13.30 37.70
N SER A 386 14.32 12.36 36.86
CA SER A 386 15.71 11.87 36.88
C SER A 386 16.71 12.87 36.26
N ILE A 387 16.27 13.65 35.27
CA ILE A 387 17.10 14.67 34.61
C ILE A 387 17.13 15.95 35.46
N GLN A 388 16.02 16.32 36.11
CA GLN A 388 15.99 17.46 37.03
C GLN A 388 16.81 17.23 38.31
N ALA A 389 16.91 15.98 38.79
CA ALA A 389 17.73 15.63 39.94
C ALA A 389 19.25 15.71 39.69
N GLU A 390 19.71 15.56 38.44
CA GLU A 390 21.12 15.72 38.08
C GLU A 390 21.52 17.20 37.87
N GLU A 391 20.60 18.07 37.43
CA GLU A 391 20.87 19.51 37.26
C GLU A 391 20.82 20.30 38.58
N GLU A 392 20.04 19.88 39.58
CA GLU A 392 20.01 20.55 40.90
C GLU A 392 21.20 20.17 41.82
N GLY A 393 22.03 19.19 41.43
CA GLY A 393 23.15 18.68 42.23
C GLY A 393 24.47 19.46 42.15
N LEU A 394 24.60 20.44 41.25
CA LEU A 394 25.84 21.21 41.05
C LEU A 394 25.66 22.70 41.33
N GLY A 395 25.17 23.01 42.54
CA GLY A 395 25.20 24.37 43.09
C GLY A 395 26.58 24.74 43.63
N LEU A 396 27.32 25.61 42.92
CA LEU A 396 28.28 26.52 43.55
C LEU A 396 28.15 27.93 42.96
N SER A 397 27.77 28.86 43.84
CA SER A 397 27.48 30.27 43.61
C SER A 397 28.74 31.16 43.68
N PRO A 398 28.66 32.46 43.29
CA PRO A 398 29.76 33.22 42.69
C PRO A 398 30.44 34.22 43.64
N SER A 399 31.68 34.64 43.33
CA SER A 399 32.26 35.86 43.92
C SER A 399 33.34 36.53 43.03
N SER A 400 32.94 37.65 42.43
CA SER A 400 33.57 39.00 42.46
C SER A 400 35.06 39.27 42.11
N GLN A 401 35.20 40.28 41.22
CA GLN A 401 36.20 41.38 41.18
C GLN A 401 37.57 41.18 40.49
N GLY A 402 37.78 41.97 39.40
CA GLY A 402 38.72 43.11 39.48
C GLY A 402 40.00 43.12 38.60
N ILE A 403 40.01 44.03 37.61
CA ILE A 403 41.08 45.00 37.24
C ILE A 403 42.35 44.53 36.44
N ALA A 404 42.49 45.17 35.26
CA ALA A 404 43.64 45.60 34.43
C ALA A 404 45.11 45.31 34.83
N SER A 405 46.01 45.02 33.86
CA SER A 405 46.72 45.99 32.98
C SER A 405 47.91 45.37 32.19
N GLU A 406 48.11 45.89 30.97
CA GLU A 406 49.34 46.23 30.22
C GLU A 406 50.61 45.34 30.05
N LYS A 407 51.03 45.29 28.76
CA LYS A 407 52.38 45.54 28.15
C LYS A 407 53.32 44.39 27.76
N GLY A 408 53.79 44.45 26.50
CA GLY A 408 55.23 44.30 26.17
C GLY A 408 55.64 43.60 24.85
N GLY A 409 55.64 44.34 23.73
CA GLY A 409 56.76 44.54 22.77
C GLY A 409 57.68 43.42 22.23
N GLU A 410 57.59 43.22 20.90
CA GLU A 410 58.64 43.30 19.84
C GLU A 410 59.76 42.22 19.60
N THR A 411 59.76 41.80 18.33
CA THR A 411 60.69 41.16 17.33
C THR A 411 62.18 41.63 17.28
N PRO A 412 63.14 41.16 16.42
CA PRO A 412 63.06 40.59 15.02
C PRO A 412 64.05 39.41 14.66
N ALA A 413 63.79 38.53 13.68
CA ALA A 413 63.95 38.52 12.20
C ALA A 413 65.37 38.29 11.61
N GLU A 414 65.52 37.26 10.77
CA GLU A 414 66.46 37.04 9.62
C GLU A 414 66.25 35.57 9.14
N GLY A 415 66.15 35.13 7.87
CA GLY A 415 66.17 35.73 6.54
C GLY A 415 66.36 34.61 5.48
N LEU A 416 65.69 34.75 4.32
CA LEU A 416 66.00 34.25 2.95
C LEU A 416 65.50 32.85 2.46
N GLY A 417 64.61 32.89 1.44
CA GLY A 417 64.14 31.77 0.58
C GLY A 417 65.07 31.45 -0.61
N PRO A 418 64.62 30.87 -1.77
CA PRO A 418 63.29 31.02 -2.39
C PRO A 418 62.63 29.74 -3.01
N SER A 419 61.37 29.93 -3.42
CA SER A 419 60.46 29.05 -4.20
C SER A 419 60.82 28.94 -5.70
N PRO A 420 60.12 28.12 -6.52
CA PRO A 420 58.83 28.53 -7.16
C PRO A 420 57.84 27.33 -7.31
N SER A 421 56.56 27.39 -7.71
CA SER A 421 55.57 28.40 -8.11
C SER A 421 54.25 27.62 -8.30
N GLY A 422 53.11 28.18 -7.90
CA GLY A 422 51.79 27.64 -8.21
C GLY A 422 50.68 28.54 -7.65
N GLN A 423 50.11 29.35 -8.53
CA GLN A 423 48.97 30.27 -8.36
C GLN A 423 47.81 29.55 -7.64
N GLY A 424 47.07 30.09 -6.66
CA GLY A 424 46.57 31.45 -6.48
C GLY A 424 45.04 31.40 -6.67
N ILE A 425 44.29 31.70 -5.61
CA ILE A 425 43.00 32.43 -5.53
C ILE A 425 42.15 31.92 -4.36
N THR A 426 41.61 32.90 -3.64
CA THR A 426 40.94 32.96 -2.35
C THR A 426 39.44 32.63 -2.39
N GLU A 427 38.92 32.29 -1.20
CA GLU A 427 37.51 32.18 -0.82
C GLU A 427 36.72 33.50 -1.01
N GLU A 428 35.46 33.39 -1.45
CA GLU A 428 34.28 33.98 -0.79
C GLU A 428 32.96 33.49 -1.46
N THR A 429 32.07 32.96 -0.62
CA THR A 429 30.59 33.03 -0.63
C THR A 429 29.78 33.11 -1.94
N SER A 430 28.81 32.19 -2.12
CA SER A 430 27.43 32.58 -2.52
C SER A 430 26.40 31.46 -2.29
N GLU A 431 25.26 31.84 -1.70
CA GLU A 431 23.96 31.18 -1.84
C GLU A 431 23.63 30.89 -3.32
N ALA A 432 23.28 29.64 -3.64
CA ALA A 432 22.33 29.26 -4.69
C ALA A 432 22.34 27.73 -4.86
N ASP A 433 21.39 27.02 -4.24
CA ASP A 433 21.04 25.68 -4.69
C ASP A 433 19.58 25.36 -4.33
N LEU A 434 18.67 26.08 -5.00
CA LEU A 434 17.24 25.76 -5.11
C LEU A 434 16.78 26.13 -6.51
N SER A 435 17.20 25.38 -7.53
CA SER A 435 16.48 25.27 -8.81
C SER A 435 17.15 24.27 -9.74
N ARG A 436 16.68 23.03 -9.74
CA ARG A 436 16.76 22.09 -10.89
C ARG A 436 16.07 20.80 -10.50
N PHE A 437 14.81 20.65 -10.87
CA PHE A 437 14.23 19.39 -11.37
C PHE A 437 12.85 19.72 -11.96
N ARG A 438 12.87 20.21 -13.21
CA ARG A 438 11.74 20.18 -14.13
C ARG A 438 12.27 19.64 -15.46
N ARG A 439 11.47 18.76 -16.07
CA ARG A 439 11.62 18.06 -17.36
C ARG A 439 12.39 16.75 -17.29
N TYR A 440 11.69 15.64 -17.50
CA TYR A 440 11.81 14.85 -18.72
C TYR A 440 10.53 14.02 -18.93
N ASP A 441 9.65 14.53 -19.80
CA ASP A 441 8.83 13.70 -20.68
C ASP A 441 9.60 13.54 -21.99
N SER A 442 9.71 12.30 -22.46
CA SER A 442 9.79 11.82 -23.86
C SER A 442 10.75 10.63 -24.02
N LEU A 443 10.15 9.50 -24.41
CA LEU A 443 10.59 8.50 -25.38
C LEU A 443 12.03 7.97 -25.32
N SER A 444 12.14 6.66 -25.09
CA SER A 444 12.62 5.64 -26.06
C SER A 444 13.52 4.55 -25.46
N SER A 445 13.26 3.32 -25.92
CA SER A 445 14.17 2.16 -25.97
C SER A 445 14.70 1.57 -24.65
N PHE A 446 14.06 0.50 -24.17
CA PHE A 446 14.48 -0.89 -24.42
C PHE A 446 13.38 -1.87 -24.03
#